data_AF-A0A432LRP1-F1
#
_entry.id   AF-A0A432LRP1-F1
#
_cell.length_a   1.000
_cell.length_b   1.000
_cell.length_c   1.000
_cell.angle_alpha   90.00
_cell.angle_beta   90.00
_cell.angle_gamma   90.00
#
_symmetry.space_group_name_H-M   'P 1'
#
loop_
_entity.id
_entity.type
_entity.pdbx_description
1 polymer ?
#
loop_
_entity_poly.entity_id
_entity_poly.type
_entity_poly.pdbx_seq_one_letter_code
_entity_poly.pdbx_strand_id
1 'polypeptide(L)'
;MSAPATLSFAKDIRPMFTDMDVDHMKRAMDLSDRDSVFKHAKAIYETVSSGSMPPKSSGEARWTPEMCAKFKTWQEQGGQP
;
A
#
# COMPACT_ATOMS: atom_id res chain seq x y z
N MET A 1 -12.87 0.74 -23.12
CA MET A 1 -11.98 0.93 -21.97
C MET A 1 -12.86 1.06 -20.75
N SER A 2 -13.01 0.00 -19.94
CA SER A 2 -13.78 0.10 -18.69
C SER A 2 -13.09 1.09 -17.77
N ALA A 3 -13.84 2.04 -17.19
CA ALA A 3 -13.33 2.90 -16.14
C ALA A 3 -12.71 2.01 -15.05
N PRO A 4 -11.52 2.35 -14.52
CA PRO A 4 -10.96 1.57 -13.41
C PRO A 4 -11.99 1.57 -12.29
N ALA A 5 -12.33 0.39 -11.79
CA ALA A 5 -13.22 0.26 -10.64
C ALA A 5 -12.69 1.15 -9.51
N THR A 6 -13.59 1.80 -8.77
CA THR A 6 -13.22 2.59 -7.61
C THR A 6 -12.58 1.66 -6.59
N LEU A 7 -11.28 1.83 -6.36
CA LEU A 7 -10.52 1.06 -5.38
C LEU A 7 -10.80 1.63 -4.00
N SER A 8 -10.90 0.77 -3.00
CA SER A 8 -11.17 1.14 -1.60
C SER A 8 -10.02 0.73 -0.71
N PHE A 9 -9.73 1.52 0.32
CA PHE A 9 -8.67 1.17 1.25
C PHE A 9 -8.95 -0.17 1.93
N ALA A 10 -10.15 -0.35 2.48
CA ALA A 10 -10.49 -1.55 3.25
C ALA A 10 -10.43 -2.85 2.43
N LYS A 11 -10.83 -2.83 1.14
CA LYS A 11 -10.91 -4.06 0.32
C LYS A 11 -9.67 -4.28 -0.53
N ASP A 12 -9.09 -3.21 -1.06
CA ASP A 12 -8.08 -3.31 -2.11
C ASP A 12 -6.66 -3.04 -1.60
N ILE A 13 -6.50 -2.16 -0.61
CA ILE A 13 -5.20 -1.66 -0.15
C ILE A 13 -4.79 -2.25 1.20
N ARG A 14 -5.68 -2.29 2.19
CA ARG A 14 -5.42 -2.82 3.52
C ARG A 14 -4.93 -4.27 3.49
N PRO A 15 -5.46 -5.19 2.64
CA PRO A 15 -4.96 -6.56 2.56
C PRO A 15 -3.56 -6.68 1.94
N MET A 16 -3.06 -5.63 1.29
CA MET A 16 -1.71 -5.61 0.71
C MET A 16 -0.62 -5.33 1.76
N PHE A 17 -1.01 -4.74 2.89
CA PHE A 17 -0.17 -4.59 4.06
C PHE A 17 -0.45 -5.75 5.01
N THR A 18 0.55 -6.58 5.26
CA THR A 18 0.38 -7.67 6.22
C THR A 18 0.29 -7.12 7.63
N ASP A 19 -0.16 -7.93 8.58
CA ASP A 19 -0.15 -7.52 9.99
C ASP A 19 1.28 -7.33 10.52
N MET A 20 2.27 -8.02 9.93
CA MET A 20 3.69 -7.82 10.23
C MET A 20 4.18 -6.45 9.74
N ASP A 21 3.81 -6.05 8.52
CA ASP A 21 4.09 -4.70 8.00
C ASP A 21 3.50 -3.64 8.94
N VAL A 22 2.23 -3.82 9.33
CA VAL A 22 1.53 -2.92 10.26
C VAL A 22 2.27 -2.82 11.58
N ASP A 23 2.64 -3.94 12.20
CA ASP A 23 3.33 -3.94 13.50
C ASP A 23 4.71 -3.31 13.45
N HIS A 24 5.50 -3.58 12.40
CA HIS A 24 6.81 -2.97 12.21
C HIS A 24 6.73 -1.47 11.95
N MET A 25 5.72 -1.03 11.17
CA MET A 25 5.59 0.37 10.79
C MET A 25 4.82 1.19 11.81
N LYS A 26 4.03 0.58 12.71
CA LYS A 26 3.13 1.27 13.67
C LYS A 26 3.77 2.42 14.45
N ARG A 27 5.07 2.35 14.72
CA ARG A 27 5.83 3.40 15.43
C ARG A 27 6.11 4.65 14.58
N ALA A 28 6.13 4.52 13.26
CA ALA A 28 6.38 5.58 12.30
C ALA A 28 5.10 5.99 11.54
N MET A 29 4.27 5.01 11.17
CA MET A 29 3.08 5.16 10.36
C MET A 29 2.14 3.98 10.58
N ASP A 30 0.85 4.24 10.69
CA ASP A 30 -0.14 3.19 10.85
C ASP A 30 -0.58 2.68 9.47
N LEU A 31 -0.04 1.55 9.02
CA LEU A 31 -0.44 0.93 7.75
C LEU A 31 -1.84 0.31 7.78
N SER A 32 -2.47 0.23 8.95
CA SER A 32 -3.86 -0.18 9.11
C SER A 32 -4.85 0.99 9.02
N ASP A 33 -4.37 2.23 9.11
CA ASP A 33 -5.17 3.44 9.03
C ASP A 33 -5.09 4.08 7.63
N ARG A 34 -6.27 4.34 7.06
CA ARG A 34 -6.38 4.89 5.70
C ARG A 34 -5.74 6.26 5.58
N ASP A 35 -5.97 7.14 6.54
CA ASP A 35 -5.52 8.54 6.46
C ASP A 35 -4.00 8.62 6.63
N SER A 36 -3.44 7.80 7.51
CA SER A 36 -2.00 7.60 7.66
C SER A 36 -1.38 7.10 6.37
N VAL A 37 -1.92 6.02 5.77
CA VAL A 37 -1.43 5.48 4.50
C VAL A 37 -1.56 6.50 3.36
N PHE A 38 -2.68 7.21 3.26
CA PHE A 38 -2.89 8.19 2.20
C PHE A 38 -1.95 9.40 2.32
N LYS A 39 -1.76 9.91 3.54
CA LYS A 39 -0.82 10.99 3.84
C LYS A 39 0.61 10.65 3.39
N HIS A 40 0.98 9.38 3.47
CA HIS A 40 2.31 8.89 3.11
C HIS A 40 2.34 8.10 1.79
N ALA A 41 1.26 8.12 1.00
CA ALA A 41 1.10 7.26 -0.17
C ALA A 41 2.25 7.39 -1.17
N LYS A 42 2.72 8.62 -1.44
CA LYS A 42 3.84 8.85 -2.34
C LYS A 42 5.13 8.12 -1.88
N ALA A 43 5.47 8.23 -0.60
CA ALA A 43 6.66 7.61 -0.04
C ALA A 43 6.54 6.08 -0.01
N ILE A 44 5.35 5.56 0.33
CA ILE A 44 5.05 4.12 0.26
C ILE A 44 5.25 3.62 -1.17
N TYR A 45 4.62 4.27 -2.15
CA TYR A 45 4.68 3.90 -3.56
C TYR A 45 6.12 3.89 -4.09
N GLU A 46 6.91 4.93 -3.83
CA GLU A 46 8.33 4.99 -4.22
C GLU A 46 9.13 3.83 -3.60
N THR A 47 8.85 3.50 -2.34
CA THR A 47 9.56 2.44 -1.62
C THR A 47 9.20 1.05 -2.15
N VAL A 48 7.91 0.74 -2.32
CA VAL A 48 7.45 -0.57 -2.83
C VAL A 48 7.74 -0.75 -4.32
N SER A 49 7.64 0.32 -5.13
CA SER A 49 7.96 0.26 -6.56
C SER A 49 9.45 0.10 -6.84
N SER A 50 10.33 0.54 -5.93
CA SER A 50 11.76 0.24 -6.01
C SER A 50 12.08 -1.24 -5.78
N GLY A 51 11.12 -2.04 -5.29
CA GLY A 51 11.33 -3.44 -4.94
C GLY A 51 12.23 -3.66 -3.72
N SER A 52 12.52 -2.60 -2.96
CA SER A 52 13.35 -2.66 -1.75
C SER A 52 12.58 -3.17 -0.54
N MET A 53 11.25 -2.99 -0.52
CA MET A 53 10.36 -3.43 0.56
C MET A 53 9.31 -4.46 0.10
N PRO A 54 8.90 -5.38 0.99
CA PRO A 54 9.49 -5.62 2.31
C PRO A 54 10.91 -6.24 2.18
N PRO A 55 11.75 -6.12 3.23
CA PRO A 55 13.11 -6.61 3.19
C PRO A 55 13.09 -8.14 3.12
N LYS A 56 14.05 -8.76 2.41
CA LYS A 56 14.09 -10.23 2.26
C LYS A 56 14.14 -10.98 3.60
N SER A 57 14.64 -10.32 4.65
CA SER A 57 14.70 -10.84 6.02
C SER A 57 13.34 -10.94 6.73
N SER A 58 12.29 -10.25 6.24
CA SER A 58 10.93 -10.37 6.76
C SER A 58 10.30 -11.74 6.46
N GLY A 59 10.76 -12.42 5.41
CA GLY A 59 10.11 -13.63 4.88
C GLY A 59 8.85 -13.35 4.07
N GLU A 60 8.49 -12.08 3.87
CA GLU A 60 7.28 -11.66 3.17
C GLU A 60 7.50 -11.47 1.68
N ALA A 61 6.44 -11.68 0.90
CA ALA A 61 6.49 -11.44 -0.54
C ALA A 61 6.54 -9.94 -0.82
N ARG A 62 7.43 -9.55 -1.74
CA ARG A 62 7.45 -8.18 -2.26
C ARG A 62 6.20 -7.85 -3.04
N TRP A 63 5.84 -6.58 -3.03
CA TRP A 63 4.75 -6.09 -3.86
C TRP A 63 5.04 -6.39 -5.32
N THR A 64 4.05 -6.99 -5.99
CA THR A 64 4.12 -7.22 -7.42
C THR A 64 3.91 -5.90 -8.17
N PRO A 65 4.32 -5.82 -9.46
CA PRO A 65 4.02 -4.65 -10.29
C PRO A 65 2.52 -4.30 -10.33
N GLU A 66 1.64 -5.32 -10.29
CA GLU A 66 0.19 -5.15 -10.24
C GLU A 66 -0.29 -4.53 -8.92
N MET A 67 0.31 -4.95 -7.80
CA MET A 67 0.06 -4.34 -6.48
C MET A 67 0.46 -2.86 -6.48
N CYS A 68 1.65 -2.53 -7.00
CA CYS A 68 2.09 -1.15 -7.13
C CYS A 68 1.15 -0.32 -8.02
N ALA A 69 0.71 -0.87 -9.16
CA ALA A 69 -0.23 -0.20 -10.05
C ALA A 69 -1.59 0.05 -9.36
N LYS A 70 -2.13 -0.94 -8.64
CA LYS A 70 -3.36 -0.82 -7.87
C LYS A 70 -3.27 0.28 -6.81
N PHE A 71 -2.19 0.31 -6.04
CA PHE A 71 -1.98 1.34 -5.03
C PHE A 71 -1.88 2.75 -5.63
N LYS A 72 -1.18 2.89 -6.76
CA LYS A 72 -1.10 4.16 -7.49
C LYS A 72 -2.47 4.62 -7.98
N THR A 73 -3.27 3.72 -8.54
CA THR A 73 -4.63 4.05 -8.98
C THR A 73 -5.51 4.50 -7.81
N TRP A 74 -5.43 3.84 -6.66
CA TRP A 74 -6.17 4.25 -5.46
C TRP A 74 -5.75 5.64 -4.96
N GLN A 75 -4.45 5.92 -4.98
CA GLN A 75 -3.90 7.23 -4.65
C GLN A 75 -4.44 8.32 -5.61
N GLU A 76 -4.44 8.05 -6.92
CA GLU A 76 -4.96 8.96 -7.95
C GLU A 76 -6.48 9.19 -7.83
N GLN A 77 -7.22 8.20 -7.30
CA GLN A 77 -8.65 8.31 -6.99
C GLN A 77 -8.96 9.08 -5.69
N GLY A 78 -7.94 9.62 -5.03
CA GLY A 78 -8.09 10.44 -3.82
C GLY A 78 -8.18 9.66 -2.52
N GLY A 79 -7.74 8.39 -2.51
CA GLY A 79 -7.62 7.62 -1.27
C GLY A 79 -8.96 7.18 -0.68
N GLN A 80 -9.82 6.57 -1.48
CA GLN A 80 -11.16 6.15 -1.02
C GLN A 80 -11.07 5.18 0.17
N PRO A 81 -11.98 5.26 1.15
CA PRO A 81 -12.00 4.39 2.32
C PRO A 81 -12.29 2.93 1.96
#